data_AF-A0A3N5GPU0-F1
#
_entry.id   AF-A0A3N5GPU0-F1
#
_cell.length_a   1.000
_cell.length_b   1.000
_cell.length_c   1.000
_cell.angle_alpha   90.00
_cell.angle_beta   90.00
_cell.angle_gamma   90.00
#
_symmetry.space_group_name_H-M   'P 1'
#
loop_
_entity.id
_entity.type
_entity.pdbx_description
1 polymer ?
#
loop_
_entity_poly.entity_id
_entity_poly.type
_entity_poly.pdbx_seq_one_letter_code
_entity_poly.pdbx_strand_id
1 'polypeptide(L)'
;MKRISPVTNTVIAISAGVIVLLGYFISAPRLGLDGLRLILLEWSALLAGVAVLIGIGNLFSVHVQKLRERKPGYIYSVALLVFMVTTLFVGVLPGFEPLQGVLYNGIMVPAEISLLAVLAVTLIYSAIRMLRWRTDWKAFVFIATALLVLLGTGPWPVIGQLPVLDEIRTKLIAQVLASGGARGILIGVALGTLTTGLRILFGADRPYGGK
;
A
#
# COMPACT_ATOMS: atom_id res chain seq x y z
N MET A 1 -29.35 -18.63 -19.21
CA MET A 1 -28.78 -17.26 -19.35
C MET A 1 -27.69 -16.90 -18.32
N LYS A 2 -27.58 -17.56 -17.15
CA LYS A 2 -26.55 -17.24 -16.12
C LYS A 2 -25.09 -17.65 -16.42
N ARG A 3 -24.81 -18.40 -17.49
CA ARG A 3 -23.45 -18.90 -17.83
C ARG A 3 -22.74 -18.16 -18.97
N ILE A 4 -23.43 -17.27 -19.69
CA ILE A 4 -22.84 -16.58 -20.86
C ILE A 4 -22.17 -15.25 -20.45
N SER A 5 -22.71 -14.57 -19.43
CA SER A 5 -22.14 -13.32 -18.89
C SER A 5 -20.72 -13.39 -18.32
N PRO A 6 -20.23 -14.49 -17.70
CA PRO A 6 -18.85 -14.54 -17.21
C PRO A 6 -17.83 -14.71 -18.33
N VAL A 7 -18.18 -15.41 -19.41
CA VAL A 7 -17.29 -15.65 -20.55
C VAL A 7 -17.07 -14.35 -21.31
N THR A 8 -18.14 -13.60 -21.59
CA THR A 8 -18.04 -12.31 -22.28
C THR A 8 -17.18 -11.32 -21.49
N ASN A 9 -17.35 -11.24 -20.18
CA ASN A 9 -16.55 -10.35 -19.32
C ASN A 9 -15.06 -10.74 -19.32
N THR A 10 -14.77 -12.05 -19.31
CA THR A 10 -13.40 -12.56 -19.38
C THR A 10 -12.76 -12.21 -20.72
N VAL A 11 -13.48 -12.40 -21.85
CA VAL A 11 -12.99 -12.03 -23.18
C VAL A 11 -12.68 -10.54 -23.25
N ILE A 12 -13.59 -9.69 -22.76
CA ILE A 12 -13.39 -8.23 -22.74
C ILE A 12 -12.13 -7.87 -21.93
N ALA A 13 -11.96 -8.45 -20.74
CA ALA A 13 -10.81 -8.19 -19.88
C ALA A 13 -9.48 -8.62 -20.52
N ILE A 14 -9.44 -9.82 -21.11
CA ILE A 14 -8.26 -10.34 -21.82
C ILE A 14 -7.95 -9.46 -23.03
N SER A 15 -8.94 -9.14 -23.86
CA SER A 15 -8.75 -8.30 -25.04
C SER A 15 -8.23 -6.91 -24.67
N ALA A 16 -8.80 -6.27 -23.64
CA ALA A 16 -8.33 -4.98 -23.16
C ALA A 16 -6.87 -5.06 -22.67
N GLY A 17 -6.51 -6.09 -21.90
CA GLY A 17 -5.14 -6.32 -21.44
C GLY A 17 -4.15 -6.56 -22.59
N VAL A 18 -4.52 -7.37 -23.57
CA VAL A 18 -3.70 -7.63 -24.76
C VAL A 18 -3.51 -6.36 -25.59
N ILE A 19 -4.55 -5.57 -25.81
CA ILE A 19 -4.45 -4.29 -26.56
C ILE A 19 -3.48 -3.34 -25.86
N VAL A 20 -3.59 -3.19 -24.53
CA VAL A 20 -2.67 -2.34 -23.75
C VAL A 20 -1.22 -2.83 -23.89
N LEU A 21 -0.99 -4.14 -23.77
CA LEU A 21 0.34 -4.74 -23.92
C LEU A 21 0.90 -4.55 -25.33
N LEU A 22 0.13 -4.84 -26.38
CA LEU A 22 0.55 -4.63 -27.75
C LEU A 22 0.88 -3.17 -28.02
N GLY A 23 0.11 -2.22 -27.47
CA GLY A 23 0.42 -0.80 -27.57
C GLY A 23 1.73 -0.39 -26.91
N TYR A 24 2.23 -1.13 -25.91
CA TYR A 24 3.55 -0.89 -25.31
C TYR A 24 4.70 -1.47 -26.14
N PHE A 25 4.55 -2.67 -26.70
CA PHE A 25 5.64 -3.38 -27.38
C PHE A 25 5.69 -3.13 -28.89
N ILE A 26 4.58 -2.75 -29.53
CA ILE A 26 4.49 -2.57 -30.97
C ILE A 26 4.15 -1.11 -31.28
N SER A 27 5.16 -0.35 -31.68
CA SER A 27 4.96 0.99 -32.24
C SER A 27 4.48 0.88 -33.69
N ALA A 28 3.16 0.83 -33.87
CA ALA A 28 2.53 0.81 -35.19
C ALA A 28 1.57 2.00 -35.36
N PRO A 29 2.08 3.18 -35.76
CA PRO A 29 1.29 4.41 -35.88
C PRO A 29 0.05 4.28 -36.78
N ARG A 30 0.11 3.40 -37.79
CA ARG A 30 -1.02 3.15 -38.72
C ARG A 30 -2.19 2.37 -38.12
N LEU A 31 -1.95 1.63 -37.03
CA LEU A 31 -2.96 0.80 -36.35
C LEU A 31 -3.64 1.54 -35.17
N GLY A 32 -3.18 2.75 -34.81
CA GLY A 32 -3.79 3.55 -33.74
C GLY A 32 -3.68 2.97 -32.33
N LEU A 33 -2.82 1.95 -32.12
CA LEU A 33 -2.68 1.22 -30.85
C LEU A 33 -2.25 2.13 -29.68
N ASP A 34 -1.40 3.12 -29.96
CA ASP A 34 -0.94 4.08 -28.94
C ASP A 34 -2.11 4.90 -28.35
N GLY A 35 -3.03 5.37 -29.19
CA GLY A 35 -4.21 6.12 -28.76
C GLY A 35 -5.20 5.26 -27.99
N LEU A 36 -5.47 4.04 -28.48
CA LEU A 36 -6.32 3.08 -27.77
C LEU A 36 -5.74 2.70 -26.40
N ARG A 37 -4.42 2.48 -26.30
CA ARG A 37 -3.74 2.23 -25.03
C ARG A 37 -3.97 3.38 -24.05
N LEU A 38 -3.76 4.63 -24.48
CA LEU A 38 -3.93 5.79 -23.61
C LEU A 38 -5.37 5.93 -23.11
N ILE A 39 -6.36 5.74 -23.99
CA ILE A 39 -7.79 5.77 -23.61
C ILE A 39 -8.11 4.67 -22.59
N LEU A 40 -7.63 3.45 -22.81
CA LEU A 40 -7.86 2.33 -21.89
C LEU A 40 -7.18 2.55 -20.53
N LEU A 41 -5.98 3.13 -20.52
CA LEU A 41 -5.28 3.49 -19.28
C LEU A 41 -5.99 4.62 -18.53
N GLU A 42 -6.51 5.62 -19.23
CA GLU A 42 -7.30 6.70 -18.64
C GLU A 42 -8.59 6.16 -18.02
N TRP A 43 -9.32 5.30 -18.73
CA TRP A 43 -10.51 4.64 -18.19
C TRP A 43 -10.17 3.77 -16.99
N SER A 44 -9.05 3.03 -17.03
CA SER A 44 -8.58 2.26 -15.89
C SER A 44 -8.29 3.14 -14.68
N ALA A 45 -7.66 4.30 -14.87
CA ALA A 45 -7.37 5.25 -13.80
C ALA A 45 -8.66 5.84 -13.20
N LEU A 46 -9.64 6.20 -14.04
CA LEU A 46 -10.95 6.67 -13.60
C LEU A 46 -11.70 5.60 -12.80
N LEU A 47 -11.74 4.36 -13.30
CA LEU A 47 -12.37 3.23 -12.60
C LEU A 47 -11.68 2.91 -11.27
N ALA A 48 -10.35 3.00 -11.22
CA ALA A 48 -9.59 2.84 -9.97
C ALA A 48 -9.95 3.92 -8.95
N GLY A 49 -10.07 5.19 -9.38
CA GLY A 49 -10.54 6.28 -8.53
C GLY A 49 -11.95 6.04 -7.98
N VAL A 50 -12.88 5.61 -8.84
CA VAL A 50 -14.25 5.25 -8.41
C VAL A 50 -14.24 4.05 -7.44
N ALA A 51 -13.38 3.05 -7.66
CA ALA A 51 -13.25 1.91 -6.77
C ALA A 51 -12.79 2.32 -5.36
N VAL A 52 -11.88 3.30 -5.26
CA VAL A 52 -11.48 3.87 -3.96
C VAL A 52 -12.67 4.53 -3.27
N LEU A 53 -13.50 5.30 -3.99
CA LEU A 53 -14.70 5.91 -3.43
C LEU A 53 -15.71 4.85 -2.96
N ILE A 54 -15.90 3.76 -3.71
CA ILE A 54 -16.74 2.63 -3.28
C ILE A 54 -16.18 2.00 -2.00
N GLY A 55 -14.85 1.85 -1.90
CA GLY A 55 -14.17 1.36 -0.70
C GLY A 55 -14.42 2.25 0.53
N ILE A 56 -14.29 3.58 0.37
CA ILE A 56 -14.60 4.56 1.41
C ILE A 56 -16.08 4.48 1.80
N GLY A 57 -16.99 4.39 0.81
CA GLY A 57 -18.43 4.25 1.05
C GLY A 57 -18.78 2.97 1.82
N ASN A 58 -18.13 1.86 1.50
CA ASN A 58 -18.28 0.60 2.23
C ASN A 58 -17.78 0.74 3.68
N LEU A 59 -16.61 1.35 3.89
CA LEU A 59 -16.07 1.60 5.23
C LEU A 59 -17.02 2.47 6.06
N PHE A 60 -17.53 3.56 5.47
CA PHE A 60 -18.52 4.44 6.08
C PHE A 60 -19.79 3.67 6.47
N SER A 61 -20.35 2.90 5.54
CA SER A 61 -21.58 2.12 5.76
C SER A 61 -21.42 1.15 6.94
N VAL A 62 -20.33 0.38 6.97
CA VAL A 62 -20.04 -0.58 8.05
C VAL A 62 -19.94 0.12 9.41
N HIS A 63 -19.29 1.28 9.48
CA HIS A 63 -19.09 2.00 10.74
C HIS A 63 -20.35 2.74 11.20
N VAL A 64 -21.15 3.27 10.28
CA VAL A 64 -22.47 3.84 10.58
C VAL A 64 -23.42 2.76 11.08
N GLN A 65 -23.44 1.59 10.45
CA GLN A 65 -24.24 0.45 10.92
C GLN A 65 -23.79 0.01 12.32
N LYS A 66 -22.48 -0.10 12.56
CA LYS A 66 -21.93 -0.43 13.88
C LYS A 66 -22.34 0.59 14.96
N LEU A 67 -22.42 1.87 14.60
CA LEU A 67 -22.89 2.95 15.49
C LEU A 67 -24.40 2.84 15.77
N ARG A 68 -25.21 2.61 14.74
CA ARG A 68 -26.67 2.44 14.87
C ARG A 68 -27.03 1.25 15.75
N GLU A 69 -26.32 0.13 15.58
CA GLU A 69 -26.52 -1.10 16.35
C GLU A 69 -25.85 -1.07 17.74
N ARG A 70 -25.14 0.02 18.09
CA ARG A 70 -24.40 0.17 19.36
C ARG A 70 -23.51 -1.04 19.72
N LYS A 71 -22.88 -1.63 18.72
CA LYS A 71 -21.97 -2.77 18.90
C LYS A 71 -20.77 -2.39 19.79
N PRO A 72 -20.15 -3.36 20.48
CA PRO A 72 -18.98 -3.09 21.31
C PRO A 72 -17.87 -2.38 20.52
N GLY A 73 -17.30 -1.34 21.14
CA GLY A 73 -16.30 -0.48 20.50
C GLY A 73 -16.86 0.49 19.44
N TYR A 74 -18.14 0.86 19.50
CA TYR A 74 -18.73 1.87 18.59
C TYR A 74 -18.10 3.26 18.74
N ILE A 75 -17.54 3.60 19.91
CA ILE A 75 -16.90 4.90 20.17
C ILE A 75 -15.73 5.12 19.19
N TYR A 76 -14.94 4.08 18.93
CA TYR A 76 -13.87 4.14 17.93
C TYR A 76 -14.41 4.34 16.51
N SER A 77 -15.62 3.84 16.23
CA SER A 77 -16.29 4.08 14.96
C SER A 77 -16.77 5.52 14.81
N VAL A 78 -17.20 6.17 15.90
CA VAL A 78 -17.50 7.61 15.89
C VAL A 78 -16.25 8.41 15.55
N ALA A 79 -15.12 8.13 16.22
CA ALA A 79 -13.86 8.79 15.94
C ALA A 79 -13.44 8.62 14.47
N LEU A 80 -13.49 7.39 13.95
CA LEU A 80 -13.17 7.10 12.55
C LEU A 80 -14.06 7.89 11.58
N LEU A 81 -15.37 7.91 11.79
CA LEU A 81 -16.30 8.63 10.92
C LEU A 81 -16.04 10.14 10.94
N VAL A 82 -15.79 10.72 12.11
CA VAL A 82 -15.47 12.16 12.23
C VAL A 82 -14.18 12.49 11.49
N PHE A 83 -13.09 11.76 11.73
CA PHE A 83 -11.83 12.03 11.04
C PHE A 83 -11.92 11.80 9.53
N MET A 84 -12.61 10.74 9.10
CA MET A 84 -12.79 10.47 7.67
C MET A 84 -13.54 11.60 6.96
N VAL A 85 -14.61 12.12 7.56
CA VAL A 85 -15.39 13.23 6.99
C VAL A 85 -14.56 14.51 6.98
N THR A 86 -13.88 14.84 8.09
CA THR A 86 -13.03 16.04 8.19
C THR A 86 -11.90 16.01 7.16
N THR A 87 -11.19 14.89 7.03
CA THR A 87 -10.09 14.75 6.06
C THR A 87 -10.61 14.81 4.62
N LEU A 88 -11.78 14.24 4.33
CA LEU A 88 -12.38 14.33 3.00
C LEU A 88 -12.74 15.77 2.64
N PHE A 89 -13.35 16.53 3.55
CA PHE A 89 -13.68 17.92 3.30
C PHE A 89 -12.44 18.81 3.14
N VAL A 90 -11.44 18.66 4.03
CA VAL A 90 -10.20 19.45 3.98
C VAL A 90 -9.36 19.13 2.74
N GLY A 91 -9.35 17.86 2.29
CA GLY A 91 -8.56 17.44 1.14
C GLY A 91 -9.19 17.75 -0.23
N VAL A 92 -10.51 17.95 -0.30
CA VAL A 92 -11.23 18.16 -1.58
C VAL A 92 -11.66 19.62 -1.78
N LEU A 93 -12.00 20.34 -0.70
CA LEU A 93 -12.49 21.70 -0.85
C LEU A 93 -11.33 22.70 -1.06
N PRO A 94 -11.44 23.59 -2.06
CA PRO A 94 -10.45 24.63 -2.26
C PRO A 94 -10.42 25.59 -1.06
N GLY A 95 -9.24 26.09 -0.70
CA GLY A 95 -9.04 27.04 0.40
C GLY A 95 -8.61 26.42 1.74
N PHE A 96 -8.54 25.10 1.83
CA PHE A 96 -8.12 24.38 3.04
C PHE A 96 -6.65 23.89 3.01
N GLU A 97 -5.85 24.33 2.03
CA GLU A 97 -4.43 23.94 1.88
C GLU A 97 -3.59 24.05 3.18
N PRO A 98 -3.70 25.13 3.99
CA PRO A 98 -2.94 25.20 5.24
C PRO A 98 -3.34 24.12 6.25
N LEU A 99 -4.62 23.74 6.27
CA LEU A 99 -5.15 22.71 7.15
C LEU A 99 -4.74 21.30 6.70
N GLN A 100 -4.50 21.07 5.41
CA GLN A 100 -3.97 19.80 4.92
C GLN A 100 -2.60 19.49 5.54
N GLY A 101 -1.71 20.49 5.61
CA GLY A 101 -0.39 20.35 6.25
C GLY A 101 -0.48 20.07 7.75
N VAL A 102 -1.48 20.65 8.44
CA VAL A 102 -1.74 20.38 9.85
C VAL A 102 -2.27 18.97 10.06
N LEU A 103 -3.21 18.50 9.24
CA LEU A 103 -3.72 17.13 9.32
C LEU A 103 -2.60 16.11 9.03
N TYR A 104 -1.76 16.37 8.03
CA TYR A 104 -0.64 15.51 7.68
C TYR A 104 0.36 15.39 8.84
N ASN A 105 0.88 16.53 9.33
CA ASN A 105 1.91 16.52 10.37
C ASN A 105 1.36 16.23 11.77
N GLY A 106 0.09 16.55 12.03
CA GLY A 106 -0.54 16.41 13.34
C GLY A 106 -1.25 15.08 13.57
N ILE A 107 -1.68 14.39 12.50
CA ILE A 107 -2.45 13.15 12.62
C ILE A 107 -1.80 12.01 11.83
N MET A 108 -1.55 12.19 10.54
CA MET A 108 -1.04 11.12 9.68
C MET A 108 0.37 10.68 10.09
N VAL A 109 1.31 11.62 10.18
CA VAL A 109 2.70 11.32 10.56
C VAL A 109 2.81 10.70 11.96
N PRO A 110 2.17 11.24 13.03
CA PRO A 110 2.21 10.61 14.35
C PRO A 110 1.56 9.22 14.40
N ALA A 111 0.48 9.00 13.63
CA ALA A 111 -0.15 7.69 13.53
C ALA A 111 0.78 6.67 12.85
N GLU A 112 1.45 7.06 11.77
CA GLU A 112 2.47 6.23 11.11
C GLU A 112 3.62 5.89 12.06
N ILE A 113 4.17 6.88 12.77
CA ILE A 113 5.22 6.68 13.77
C ILE A 113 4.75 5.72 14.87
N SER A 114 3.51 5.84 15.34
CA SER A 114 2.96 4.96 16.36
C SER A 114 2.85 3.51 15.88
N LEU A 115 2.42 3.29 14.63
CA LEU A 115 2.38 1.95 14.03
C LEU A 115 3.79 1.38 13.85
N LEU A 116 4.74 2.20 13.38
CA LEU A 116 6.15 1.81 13.27
C LEU A 116 6.75 1.49 14.64
N ALA A 117 6.38 2.22 15.70
CA ALA A 117 6.82 1.94 17.06
C ALA A 117 6.29 0.59 17.56
N VAL A 118 5.02 0.28 17.32
CA VAL A 118 4.44 -1.05 17.65
C VAL A 118 5.18 -2.15 16.89
N LEU A 119 5.47 -1.95 15.60
CA LEU A 119 6.26 -2.88 14.80
C LEU A 119 7.68 -3.05 15.36
N ALA A 120 8.36 -1.96 15.74
CA ALA A 120 9.69 -2.04 16.33
C ALA A 120 9.70 -2.81 17.65
N VAL A 121 8.75 -2.52 18.55
CA VAL A 121 8.63 -3.21 19.84
C VAL A 121 8.33 -4.70 19.65
N THR A 122 7.40 -5.05 18.75
CA THR A 122 7.07 -6.46 18.45
C THR A 122 8.24 -7.19 17.80
N LEU A 123 9.03 -6.51 16.97
CA LEU A 123 10.25 -7.04 16.37
C LEU A 123 11.34 -7.31 17.42
N ILE A 124 11.57 -6.38 18.34
CA ILE A 124 12.50 -6.55 19.46
C ILE A 124 12.07 -7.72 20.35
N TYR A 125 10.78 -7.77 20.71
CA TYR A 125 10.24 -8.87 21.51
C TYR A 125 10.43 -10.22 20.80
N SER A 126 10.15 -10.28 19.51
CA SER A 126 10.33 -11.48 18.69
C SER A 126 11.80 -11.90 18.60
N ALA A 127 12.72 -10.94 18.47
CA ALA A 127 14.16 -11.17 18.46
C ALA A 127 14.64 -11.78 19.79
N ILE A 128 14.22 -11.22 20.93
CA ILE A 128 14.54 -11.75 22.27
C ILE A 128 13.96 -13.15 22.44
N ARG A 129 12.71 -13.37 22.03
CA ARG A 129 12.04 -14.68 22.11
C ARG A 129 12.75 -15.74 21.26
N MET A 130 13.16 -15.40 20.04
CA MET A 130 13.92 -16.31 19.17
C MET A 130 15.26 -16.70 19.82
N LEU A 131 16.00 -15.73 20.36
CA LEU A 131 17.31 -15.97 20.97
C LEU A 131 17.22 -16.83 22.25
N ARG A 132 16.12 -16.75 22.99
CA ARG A 132 15.90 -17.55 24.22
C ARG A 132 15.55 -19.00 23.97
N TRP A 133 15.02 -19.35 22.79
CA TRP A 133 14.53 -20.71 22.54
C TRP A 133 15.41 -21.53 21.60
N ARG A 134 16.05 -20.94 20.57
CA ARG A 134 17.03 -21.62 19.70
C ARG A 134 18.01 -20.64 19.07
N THR A 135 19.31 -20.84 19.30
CA THR A 135 20.39 -20.09 18.63
C THR A 135 20.73 -20.76 17.29
N ASP A 136 19.81 -20.71 16.33
CA ASP A 136 20.04 -21.18 14.97
C ASP A 136 20.69 -20.09 14.10
N TRP A 137 21.37 -20.46 13.01
CA TRP A 137 21.97 -19.50 12.06
C TRP A 137 20.97 -18.44 11.57
N LYS A 138 19.71 -18.84 11.36
CA LYS A 138 18.62 -17.93 10.97
C LYS A 138 18.30 -16.88 12.04
N ALA A 139 18.38 -17.27 13.32
CA ALA A 139 18.17 -16.35 14.44
C ALA A 139 19.32 -15.34 14.54
N PHE A 140 20.56 -15.79 14.31
CA PHE A 140 21.71 -14.88 14.26
C PHE A 140 21.57 -13.84 13.15
N VAL A 141 21.26 -14.27 11.92
CA VAL A 141 21.05 -13.35 10.78
C VAL A 141 19.91 -12.37 11.08
N PHE A 142 18.77 -12.85 11.58
CA PHE A 142 17.63 -12.00 11.92
C PHE A 142 18.00 -10.94 12.96
N ILE A 143 18.67 -11.33 14.05
CA ILE A 143 19.04 -10.43 15.13
C ILE A 143 20.09 -9.43 14.65
N ALA A 144 21.11 -9.87 13.90
CA ALA A 144 22.10 -8.98 13.32
C ALA A 144 21.44 -7.92 12.42
N THR A 145 20.54 -8.33 11.52
CA THR A 145 19.81 -7.40 10.65
C THR A 145 18.89 -6.46 11.45
N ALA A 146 18.12 -6.99 12.39
CA ALA A 146 17.23 -6.21 13.25
C ALA A 146 17.99 -5.13 14.03
N LEU A 147 19.10 -5.52 14.65
CA LEU A 147 19.92 -4.63 15.47
C LEU A 147 20.59 -3.57 14.58
N LEU A 148 21.15 -3.96 13.43
CA LEU A 148 21.68 -2.99 12.45
C LEU A 148 20.63 -1.97 12.02
N VAL A 149 19.44 -2.41 11.63
CA VAL A 149 18.35 -1.50 11.19
C VAL A 149 17.95 -0.57 12.33
N LEU A 150 17.70 -1.08 13.54
CA LEU A 150 17.30 -0.27 14.69
C LEU A 150 18.37 0.75 15.09
N LEU A 151 19.65 0.35 15.09
CA LEU A 151 20.76 1.28 15.36
C LEU A 151 20.89 2.33 14.25
N GLY A 152 20.66 1.95 12.99
CA GLY A 152 20.73 2.87 11.85
C GLY A 152 19.62 3.91 11.83
N THR A 153 18.39 3.52 12.20
CA THR A 153 17.21 4.39 12.10
C THR A 153 16.91 5.17 13.37
N GLY A 154 17.40 4.75 14.54
CA GLY A 154 17.13 5.43 15.81
C GLY A 154 17.71 6.85 15.86
N PRO A 155 17.09 7.81 16.58
CA PRO A 155 17.68 9.14 16.80
C PRO A 155 18.80 9.06 17.84
N TRP A 156 20.06 9.32 17.44
CA TRP A 156 21.24 9.22 18.32
C TRP A 156 21.79 10.61 18.64
N PRO A 157 21.29 11.28 19.71
CA PRO A 157 21.62 12.67 19.98
C PRO A 157 23.11 12.92 20.33
N VAL A 158 23.85 11.89 20.77
CA VAL A 158 25.24 12.03 21.24
C VAL A 158 26.28 11.68 20.17
N ILE A 159 25.95 10.80 19.23
CA ILE A 159 26.91 10.23 18.26
C ILE A 159 26.82 10.91 16.87
N GLY A 160 25.74 11.67 16.62
CA GLY A 160 25.52 12.42 15.37
C GLY A 160 26.44 13.62 15.13
N GLN A 161 27.36 13.94 16.05
CA GLN A 161 28.33 15.04 15.87
C GLN A 161 29.62 14.60 15.16
N LEU A 162 29.82 13.29 14.93
CA LEU A 162 30.96 12.75 14.18
C LEU A 162 30.55 12.52 12.71
N PRO A 163 31.07 13.32 11.75
CA PRO A 163 30.62 13.31 10.35
C PRO A 163 30.70 11.93 9.68
N VAL A 164 31.73 11.14 10.04
CA VAL A 164 31.98 9.81 9.45
C VAL A 164 30.95 8.78 9.90
N LEU A 165 30.53 8.82 11.18
CA LEU A 165 29.53 7.87 11.68
C LEU A 165 28.13 8.22 11.20
N ASP A 166 27.82 9.51 11.02
CA ASP A 166 26.52 9.92 10.47
C ASP A 166 26.37 9.58 8.98
N GLU A 167 27.45 9.69 8.20
CA GLU A 167 27.44 9.30 6.78
C GLU A 167 27.23 7.78 6.60
N ILE A 168 27.92 6.94 7.40
CA ILE A 168 27.72 5.49 7.35
C ILE A 168 26.30 5.12 7.78
N ARG A 169 25.78 5.74 8.86
CA ARG A 169 24.42 5.51 9.35
C ARG A 169 23.35 5.86 8.30
N THR A 170 23.41 7.08 7.77
CA THR A 170 22.40 7.63 6.86
C THR A 170 22.46 6.98 5.49
N LYS A 171 23.66 6.86 4.89
CA LYS A 171 23.83 6.32 3.54
C LYS A 171 23.75 4.80 3.51
N LEU A 172 24.42 4.09 4.42
CA LEU A 172 24.48 2.63 4.33
C LEU A 172 23.25 1.99 4.97
N ILE A 173 22.88 2.38 6.19
CA ILE A 173 21.87 1.63 6.94
C ILE A 173 20.45 2.14 6.62
N ALA A 174 20.21 3.45 6.72
CA ALA A 174 18.88 4.00 6.45
C ALA A 174 18.55 3.97 4.95
N GLN A 175 19.47 4.43 4.08
CA GLN A 175 19.21 4.49 2.64
C GLN A 175 19.40 3.16 1.90
N VAL A 176 20.29 2.24 2.29
CA VAL A 176 20.38 0.93 1.58
C VAL A 176 19.50 -0.12 2.24
N LEU A 177 19.69 -0.38 3.53
CA LEU A 177 19.07 -1.55 4.17
C LEU A 177 17.58 -1.32 4.49
N ALA A 178 17.24 -0.22 5.17
CA ALA A 178 15.84 0.08 5.52
C ALA A 178 15.02 0.45 4.29
N SER A 179 15.54 1.32 3.41
CA SER A 179 14.87 1.65 2.14
C SER A 179 14.80 0.44 1.20
N GLY A 180 15.79 -0.46 1.24
CA GLY A 180 15.78 -1.72 0.50
C GLY A 180 14.63 -2.63 0.91
N GLY A 181 14.34 -2.72 2.22
CA GLY A 181 13.17 -3.43 2.73
C GLY A 181 11.85 -2.81 2.25
N ALA A 182 11.71 -1.48 2.35
CA ALA A 182 10.53 -0.76 1.87
C ALA A 182 10.32 -0.95 0.35
N ARG A 183 11.39 -0.83 -0.44
CA ARG A 183 11.37 -1.10 -1.88
C ARG A 183 11.05 -2.56 -2.18
N GLY A 184 11.56 -3.50 -1.39
CA GLY A 184 11.24 -4.92 -1.50
C GLY A 184 9.74 -5.18 -1.32
N ILE A 185 9.09 -4.54 -0.35
CA ILE A 185 7.63 -4.61 -0.16
C ILE A 185 6.92 -4.03 -1.38
N LEU A 186 7.33 -2.85 -1.86
CA LEU A 186 6.73 -2.23 -3.05
C LEU A 186 6.87 -3.10 -4.30
N ILE A 187 8.04 -3.72 -4.50
CA ILE A 187 8.28 -4.68 -5.60
C ILE A 187 7.39 -5.90 -5.40
N GLY A 188 7.27 -6.44 -4.19
CA GLY A 188 6.41 -7.57 -3.89
C GLY A 188 4.94 -7.28 -4.20
N VAL A 189 4.44 -6.11 -3.81
CA VAL A 189 3.08 -5.64 -4.15
C VAL A 189 2.92 -5.50 -5.65
N ALA A 190 3.88 -4.88 -6.35
CA ALA A 190 3.85 -4.74 -7.80
C ALA A 190 3.88 -6.10 -8.53
N LEU A 191 4.70 -7.05 -8.08
CA LEU A 191 4.73 -8.39 -8.64
C LEU A 191 3.44 -9.16 -8.37
N GLY A 192 2.83 -8.99 -7.19
CA GLY A 192 1.53 -9.57 -6.86
C GLY A 192 0.40 -9.03 -7.74
N THR A 193 0.36 -7.71 -7.97
CA THR A 193 -0.63 -7.09 -8.85
C THR A 193 -0.42 -7.51 -10.31
N LEU A 194 0.84 -7.56 -10.78
CA LEU A 194 1.19 -8.08 -12.10
C LEU A 194 0.78 -9.55 -12.27
N THR A 195 1.05 -10.40 -11.28
CA THR A 195 0.67 -11.81 -11.31
C THR A 195 -0.85 -11.96 -11.40
N THR A 196 -1.60 -11.14 -10.67
CA THR A 196 -3.07 -11.12 -10.73
C THR A 196 -3.55 -10.71 -12.12
N GLY A 197 -2.95 -9.67 -12.71
CA GLY A 197 -3.23 -9.26 -14.09
C GLY A 197 -2.91 -10.34 -15.13
N LEU A 198 -1.76 -11.01 -14.99
CA LEU A 198 -1.35 -12.11 -15.87
C LEU A 198 -2.27 -13.32 -15.77
N ARG A 199 -2.74 -13.68 -14.56
CA ARG A 199 -3.72 -14.77 -14.40
C ARG A 199 -5.03 -14.47 -15.11
N ILE A 200 -5.50 -13.23 -15.06
CA ILE A 200 -6.67 -12.79 -15.83
C ILE A 200 -6.37 -12.86 -17.33
N LEU A 201 -5.21 -12.36 -17.77
CA LEU A 201 -4.81 -12.34 -19.18
C LEU A 201 -4.71 -13.73 -19.80
N PHE A 202 -4.16 -14.70 -19.07
CA PHE A 202 -4.09 -16.10 -19.49
C PHE A 202 -5.42 -16.86 -19.29
N GLY A 203 -6.47 -16.20 -18.78
CA GLY A 203 -7.77 -16.80 -18.55
C GLY A 203 -7.81 -17.83 -17.41
N ALA A 204 -6.78 -17.87 -16.56
CA ALA A 204 -6.75 -18.71 -15.37
C ALA A 204 -7.77 -18.23 -14.33
N ASP A 205 -7.90 -16.91 -14.17
CA ASP A 205 -8.90 -16.27 -13.33
C ASP A 205 -9.98 -15.60 -14.21
N ARG A 206 -11.26 -15.87 -13.92
CA ARG A 206 -12.39 -15.25 -14.64
C ARG A 206 -12.92 -14.04 -13.86
N PRO A 207 -12.73 -12.81 -14.36
CA PRO A 207 -13.23 -11.62 -13.68
C PRO A 207 -14.77 -11.60 -13.67
N TYR A 208 -15.34 -11.26 -12.51
CA TYR A 208 -16.79 -11.14 -12.29
C TYR A 208 -17.62 -12.43 -12.47
N GLY A 209 -16.96 -13.59 -12.55
CA GLY A 209 -17.61 -14.90 -12.53
C GLY A 209 -17.79 -15.40 -11.11
N GLY A 210 -18.96 -15.18 -10.51
CA GLY A 210 -19.31 -15.81 -9.24
C GLY A 210 -19.53 -17.30 -9.43
N LYS A 211 -18.50 -18.12 -9.14
CA LYS A 211 -18.43 -19.59 -9.29
C LYS A 211 -18.65 -20.13 -10.71
#